data_AF-E3M7V1-F1
#
_entry.id   AF-E3M7V1-F1
#
_cell.length_a   1.000
_cell.length_b   1.000
_cell.length_c   1.000
_cell.angle_alpha   90.00
_cell.angle_beta   90.00
_cell.angle_gamma   90.00
#
_symmetry.space_group_name_H-M   'P 1'
#
loop_
_entity.id
_entity.type
_entity.pdbx_description
1 polymer ?
#
loop_
_entity_poly.entity_id
_entity_poly.type
_entity_poly.pdbx_seq_one_letter_code
_entity_poly.pdbx_strand_id
1 'polypeptide(L)'
;MDVISGVPQGSVLGPLLFLLYINDISDNVESNILMFADDLKLFSPHANLLQNDLATISDWCSQWQMTVAPNKCEVIAFRLSTRNLKSKTSPDFHISGLKLPFVRHIRDLGIFFSDDLSFTHHVNIILRRSQFRVNMLFNILKNSTMEVFIRCYIIYIRPILEYGCTIFSPYLKLHIRKIESIQKSFVHRIFKKFGIEYTSYFNALDICGLDSLELRRLVFDLVFIYKSIISREIYCANALFTFIPSVKSLRRHPFYLRCNIKNSNKSSSQFLTNRTLNCWNSLPVSSFPVKSSSRSFKTNLKHVDLSKYLTLSPLNY
;
A
#
# COMPACT_ATOMS: atom_id res chain seq x y z
N MET A 1 32.99 15.32 -21.14
CA MET A 1 32.93 13.85 -21.09
C MET A 1 31.95 13.44 -22.16
N ASP A 2 32.40 12.64 -23.12
CA ASP A 2 31.49 12.09 -24.12
C ASP A 2 30.58 11.07 -23.43
N VAL A 3 29.27 11.25 -23.59
CA VAL A 3 28.27 10.29 -23.12
C VAL A 3 28.13 9.24 -24.21
N ILE A 4 28.81 8.11 -24.05
CA ILE A 4 28.85 7.02 -25.04
C ILE A 4 27.53 6.22 -25.03
N SER A 5 26.86 6.13 -23.87
CA SER A 5 25.54 5.50 -23.73
C SER A 5 24.80 6.01 -22.50
N GLY A 6 23.46 5.88 -22.53
CA GLY A 6 22.57 6.22 -21.42
C GLY A 6 21.75 7.50 -21.63
N VAL A 7 20.75 7.67 -20.78
CA VAL A 7 19.89 8.88 -20.74
C VAL A 7 20.33 9.79 -19.59
N PRO A 8 20.43 11.12 -19.78
CA PRO A 8 20.81 12.03 -18.70
C PRO A 8 19.81 11.99 -17.54
N GLN A 9 20.29 11.76 -16.32
CA GLN A 9 19.45 11.80 -15.12
C GLN A 9 18.90 13.21 -14.92
N GLY A 10 17.59 13.32 -14.66
CA GLY A 10 16.90 14.61 -14.53
C GLY A 10 16.43 15.20 -15.88
N SER A 11 16.73 14.56 -17.01
CA SER A 11 16.12 14.93 -18.28
C SER A 11 14.62 14.58 -18.31
N VAL A 12 13.84 15.42 -18.99
CA VAL A 12 12.39 15.23 -19.15
C VAL A 12 12.07 13.97 -19.96
N LEU A 13 12.87 13.68 -20.99
CA LEU A 13 12.68 12.53 -21.88
C LEU A 13 13.32 11.24 -21.38
N GLY A 14 14.26 11.31 -20.43
CA GLY A 14 15.01 10.15 -19.95
C GLY A 14 14.12 8.97 -19.53
N PRO A 15 13.09 9.18 -18.69
CA PRO A 15 12.18 8.10 -18.30
C PRO A 15 11.43 7.48 -19.48
N LEU A 16 10.97 8.29 -20.44
CA LEU A 16 10.25 7.79 -21.62
C LEU A 16 11.16 6.95 -22.51
N LEU A 17 12.37 7.44 -22.78
CA LEU A 17 13.35 6.72 -23.59
C LEU A 17 13.77 5.40 -22.93
N PHE A 18 13.95 5.40 -21.61
CA PHE A 18 14.21 4.17 -20.87
C PHE A 18 13.04 3.18 -20.95
N LEU A 19 11.80 3.65 -20.83
CA LEU A 19 10.63 2.80 -20.97
C LEU A 19 10.52 2.20 -22.37
N LEU A 20 10.80 2.98 -23.43
CA LEU A 20 10.83 2.46 -24.80
C LEU A 20 11.92 1.40 -24.98
N TYR A 21 13.07 1.58 -24.32
CA TYR A 21 14.20 0.67 -24.42
C TYR A 21 13.94 -0.69 -23.75
N ILE A 22 13.29 -0.70 -22.58
CA ILE A 22 13.09 -1.92 -21.79
C ILE A 22 11.78 -2.65 -22.13
N ASN A 23 10.93 -2.08 -22.98
CA ASN A 23 9.53 -2.53 -23.10
C ASN A 23 9.37 -3.98 -23.60
N ASP A 24 10.31 -4.49 -24.38
CA ASP A 24 10.30 -5.83 -24.96
C ASP A 24 10.96 -6.90 -24.06
N ILE A 25 11.51 -6.53 -22.89
CA ILE A 25 12.12 -7.49 -21.95
C ILE A 25 11.14 -8.59 -21.50
N SER A 26 9.84 -8.30 -21.54
CA SER A 26 8.78 -9.22 -21.13
C SER A 26 8.28 -10.16 -22.23
N ASP A 27 8.67 -9.95 -23.49
CA ASP A 27 7.99 -10.59 -24.64
C ASP A 27 8.10 -12.12 -24.65
N ASN A 28 9.19 -12.67 -24.09
CA ASN A 28 9.48 -14.10 -24.08
C ASN A 28 9.36 -14.75 -22.69
N VAL A 29 8.76 -14.04 -21.72
CA VAL A 29 8.55 -14.52 -20.35
C VAL A 29 7.21 -15.24 -20.26
N GLU A 30 7.20 -16.47 -19.73
CA GLU A 30 5.96 -17.25 -19.58
C GLU A 30 5.24 -17.01 -18.24
N SER A 31 5.98 -16.72 -17.17
CA SER A 31 5.40 -16.37 -15.88
C SER A 31 4.78 -14.97 -15.88
N ASN A 32 4.05 -14.65 -14.81
CA ASN A 32 3.55 -13.30 -14.68
C ASN A 32 4.70 -12.36 -14.33
N ILE A 33 4.71 -11.20 -14.97
CA ILE A 33 5.74 -10.17 -14.81
C ILE A 33 5.11 -8.83 -14.40
N LEU A 34 5.77 -8.12 -13.49
CA LEU A 34 5.46 -6.73 -13.15
C LEU A 34 6.72 -5.90 -13.27
N MET A 35 6.64 -4.78 -14.00
CA MET A 35 7.75 -3.87 -14.22
C MET A 35 7.42 -2.49 -13.67
N PHE A 36 8.40 -1.84 -13.05
CA PHE A 36 8.33 -0.45 -12.63
C PHE A 36 9.72 0.20 -12.79
N ALA A 37 9.88 1.02 -13.81
CA ALA A 37 11.22 1.47 -14.23
C ALA A 37 12.16 0.26 -14.37
N ASP A 38 13.28 0.22 -13.65
CA ASP A 38 14.25 -0.88 -13.64
C ASP A 38 13.87 -2.04 -12.73
N ASP A 39 12.87 -1.89 -11.84
CA ASP A 39 12.41 -2.96 -10.95
C ASP A 39 11.51 -3.94 -11.70
N LEU A 40 12.00 -5.16 -11.91
CA LEU A 40 11.27 -6.29 -12.52
C LEU A 40 10.95 -7.36 -11.47
N LYS A 41 9.72 -7.89 -11.51
CA LYS A 41 9.26 -8.97 -10.63
C LYS A 41 8.64 -10.11 -11.45
N LEU A 42 9.15 -11.32 -11.28
CA LEU A 42 8.55 -12.54 -11.81
C LEU A 42 7.79 -13.29 -10.70
N PHE A 43 6.61 -13.82 -11.01
CA PHE A 43 5.84 -14.60 -10.05
C PHE A 43 5.00 -15.70 -10.72
N SER A 44 5.06 -16.90 -10.12
CA SER A 44 4.37 -18.09 -10.60
C SER A 44 4.23 -19.11 -9.46
N PRO A 45 3.17 -19.94 -9.44
CA PRO A 45 3.13 -21.12 -8.58
C PRO A 45 4.11 -22.22 -9.04
N HIS A 46 4.68 -22.12 -10.24
CA HIS A 46 5.58 -23.10 -10.83
C HIS A 46 7.03 -22.58 -10.83
N ALA A 47 7.88 -23.17 -9.99
CA ALA A 47 9.26 -22.72 -9.83
C ALA A 47 10.13 -22.93 -11.09
N ASN A 48 9.90 -24.01 -11.84
CA ASN A 48 10.68 -24.29 -13.05
C ASN A 48 10.48 -23.19 -14.11
N LEU A 49 9.25 -22.67 -14.25
CA LEU A 49 8.96 -21.55 -15.15
C LEU A 49 9.76 -20.31 -14.76
N LEU A 50 9.81 -19.98 -13.46
CA LEU A 50 10.57 -18.84 -12.97
C LEU A 50 12.07 -18.97 -13.27
N GLN A 51 12.65 -20.17 -13.12
CA GLN A 51 14.07 -20.37 -13.44
C GLN A 51 14.35 -20.24 -14.95
N ASN A 52 13.44 -20.72 -15.80
CA ASN A 52 13.55 -20.54 -17.25
C ASN A 52 13.46 -19.05 -17.62
N ASP A 53 12.48 -18.33 -17.07
CA ASP A 53 12.30 -16.91 -17.34
C ASP A 53 13.47 -16.04 -16.83
N LEU A 54 14.11 -16.44 -15.72
CA LEU A 54 15.35 -15.78 -15.25
C LEU A 54 16.49 -15.94 -16.26
N ALA A 55 16.57 -17.08 -16.96
CA ALA A 55 17.54 -17.28 -18.04
C ALA A 55 17.18 -16.41 -19.25
N THR A 56 15.91 -16.41 -19.67
CA THR A 56 15.42 -15.55 -20.76
C THR A 56 15.74 -14.08 -20.53
N ILE A 57 15.53 -13.57 -19.30
CA ILE A 57 15.88 -12.19 -18.94
C ILE A 57 17.39 -11.96 -18.98
N SER A 58 18.19 -12.91 -18.50
CA SER A 58 19.66 -12.81 -18.53
C SER A 58 20.18 -12.75 -19.97
N ASP A 59 19.57 -13.51 -20.88
CA ASP A 59 19.92 -13.53 -22.30
C ASP A 59 19.51 -12.21 -22.97
N TRP A 60 18.29 -11.73 -22.70
CA TRP A 60 17.83 -10.42 -23.17
C TRP A 60 18.77 -9.30 -22.69
N CYS A 61 19.13 -9.29 -21.39
CA CYS A 61 20.07 -8.31 -20.87
C CYS A 61 21.43 -8.37 -21.56
N SER A 62 21.92 -9.57 -21.88
CA SER A 62 23.17 -9.74 -22.62
C SER A 62 23.08 -9.20 -24.05
N GLN A 63 21.96 -9.47 -24.75
CA GLN A 63 21.69 -8.96 -26.09
C GLN A 63 21.59 -7.43 -26.13
N TRP A 64 20.87 -6.85 -25.18
CA TRP A 64 20.65 -5.41 -25.06
C TRP A 64 21.70 -4.71 -24.19
N GLN A 65 22.86 -5.34 -23.96
CA GLN A 65 24.01 -4.75 -23.25
C GLN A 65 23.63 -4.13 -21.88
N MET A 66 22.64 -4.70 -21.21
CA MET A 66 22.23 -4.34 -19.86
C MET A 66 22.90 -5.25 -18.83
N THR A 67 23.30 -4.66 -17.71
CA THR A 67 23.89 -5.43 -16.61
C THR A 67 22.82 -5.78 -15.59
N VAL A 68 22.56 -7.07 -15.41
CA VAL A 68 21.79 -7.56 -14.27
C VAL A 68 22.60 -7.33 -13.00
N ALA A 69 21.95 -7.00 -11.90
CA ALA A 69 22.57 -6.89 -10.58
C ALA A 69 22.07 -8.02 -9.65
N PRO A 70 22.62 -9.25 -9.75
CA PRO A 70 22.14 -10.41 -8.97
C PRO A 70 22.16 -10.17 -7.46
N ASN A 71 23.07 -9.32 -6.98
CA ASN A 71 23.17 -8.91 -5.57
C ASN A 71 22.01 -8.05 -5.06
N LYS A 72 21.21 -7.46 -5.97
CA LYS A 72 19.98 -6.74 -5.65
C LYS A 72 18.73 -7.61 -5.82
N CYS A 73 18.87 -8.79 -6.41
CA CYS A 73 17.77 -9.71 -6.65
C CYS A 73 17.56 -10.60 -5.42
N GLU A 74 16.30 -10.76 -5.01
CA GLU A 74 15.90 -11.59 -3.88
C GLU A 74 14.74 -12.49 -4.28
N VAL A 75 14.62 -13.65 -3.64
CA VAL A 75 13.49 -14.56 -3.83
C VAL A 75 12.68 -14.65 -2.54
N ILE A 76 11.36 -14.50 -2.65
CA ILE A 76 10.45 -14.80 -1.55
C ILE A 76 9.44 -15.87 -1.97
N ALA A 77 9.16 -16.80 -1.06
CA ALA A 77 8.12 -17.81 -1.25
C ALA A 77 6.96 -17.55 -0.29
N PHE A 78 5.81 -17.12 -0.82
CA PHE A 78 4.61 -16.93 -0.03
C PHE A 78 3.94 -18.28 0.28
N ARG A 79 3.75 -18.59 1.57
CA ARG A 79 3.18 -19.88 2.01
C ARG A 79 2.00 -19.65 2.97
N LEU A 80 0.79 -19.97 2.52
CA LEU A 80 -0.44 -19.83 3.33
C LEU A 80 -0.64 -20.93 4.39
N SER A 81 0.08 -22.06 4.30
CA SER A 81 -0.09 -23.20 5.21
C SER A 81 1.25 -23.71 5.72
N THR A 82 1.35 -23.83 7.04
CA THR A 82 2.52 -24.42 7.70
C THR A 82 2.50 -25.96 7.72
N ARG A 83 1.36 -26.59 7.39
CA ARG A 83 1.19 -28.05 7.49
C ARG A 83 2.09 -28.85 6.54
N ASN A 84 2.56 -28.25 5.45
CA ASN A 84 3.43 -28.90 4.45
C ASN A 84 4.89 -28.42 4.51
N LEU A 85 5.37 -27.88 5.65
CA LEU A 85 6.76 -27.42 5.77
C LEU A 85 7.80 -28.55 5.64
N LYS A 86 7.42 -29.80 5.92
CA LYS A 86 8.39 -30.88 6.16
C LYS A 86 8.95 -31.58 4.92
N SER A 87 8.53 -31.24 3.69
CA SER A 87 8.82 -32.08 2.51
C SER A 87 9.09 -31.37 1.18
N LYS A 88 9.40 -30.07 1.15
CA LYS A 88 9.84 -29.44 -0.11
C LYS A 88 11.12 -28.66 0.12
N THR A 89 12.24 -29.24 -0.32
CA THR A 89 13.43 -28.47 -0.67
C THR A 89 12.98 -27.30 -1.54
N SER A 90 13.34 -26.09 -1.13
CA SER A 90 13.09 -24.92 -1.96
C SER A 90 13.92 -25.08 -3.23
N PRO A 91 13.35 -24.85 -4.42
CA PRO A 91 14.13 -24.86 -5.65
C PRO A 91 15.17 -23.74 -5.58
N ASP A 92 16.36 -24.01 -6.09
CA ASP A 92 17.42 -23.01 -6.18
C ASP A 92 17.19 -22.15 -7.42
N PHE A 93 17.26 -20.83 -7.24
CA PHE A 93 17.15 -19.86 -8.32
C PHE A 93 18.51 -19.26 -8.62
N HIS A 94 18.85 -19.18 -9.90
CA HIS A 94 20.08 -18.60 -10.38
C HIS A 94 19.80 -17.58 -11.48
N ILE A 95 20.57 -16.49 -11.47
CA ILE A 95 20.60 -15.51 -12.56
C ILE A 95 22.05 -15.12 -12.81
N SER A 96 22.46 -15.12 -14.08
CA SER A 96 23.85 -14.87 -14.48
C SER A 96 24.87 -15.74 -13.73
N GLY A 97 24.53 -17.01 -13.47
CA GLY A 97 25.36 -17.97 -12.74
C GLY A 97 25.40 -17.80 -11.21
N LEU A 98 24.78 -16.76 -10.65
CA LEU A 98 24.75 -16.49 -9.21
C LEU A 98 23.44 -16.97 -8.58
N LYS A 99 23.54 -17.66 -7.45
CA LYS A 99 22.39 -18.11 -6.67
C LYS A 99 21.71 -16.94 -5.98
N LEU A 100 20.39 -16.83 -6.14
CA LEU A 100 19.59 -15.81 -5.50
C LEU A 100 19.23 -16.19 -4.05
N PRO A 101 19.37 -15.26 -3.09
CA PRO A 101 19.03 -15.52 -1.70
C PRO A 101 17.51 -15.59 -1.48
N PHE A 102 17.07 -16.57 -0.70
CA PHE A 102 15.73 -16.58 -0.16
C PHE A 102 15.62 -15.64 1.03
N VAL A 103 14.63 -14.76 1.01
CA VAL A 103 14.36 -13.80 2.08
C VAL A 103 12.99 -14.05 2.71
N ARG A 104 12.86 -13.66 3.99
CA ARG A 104 11.58 -13.70 4.71
C ARG A 104 10.77 -12.42 4.54
N HIS A 105 11.44 -11.33 4.19
CA HIS A 105 10.85 -10.03 3.92
C HIS A 105 11.42 -9.51 2.61
N ILE A 106 10.57 -9.22 1.64
CA ILE A 106 10.96 -8.59 0.38
C ILE A 106 10.39 -7.16 0.34
N ARG A 107 11.15 -6.22 -0.21
CA ARG A 107 10.69 -4.84 -0.39
C ARG A 107 10.23 -4.64 -1.83
N ASP A 108 9.02 -4.12 -2.01
CA ASP A 108 8.48 -3.73 -3.31
C ASP A 108 7.84 -2.35 -3.22
N LEU A 109 8.34 -1.41 -4.05
CA LEU A 109 7.90 -0.01 -4.12
C LEU A 109 7.75 0.68 -2.74
N GLY A 110 8.60 0.32 -1.77
CA GLY A 110 8.59 0.88 -0.41
C GLY A 110 7.75 0.14 0.63
N ILE A 111 7.04 -0.93 0.25
CA ILE A 111 6.29 -1.80 1.15
C ILE A 111 7.07 -3.08 1.38
N PHE A 112 7.06 -3.60 2.62
CA PHE A 112 7.70 -4.86 2.95
C PHE A 112 6.65 -5.97 3.05
N PHE A 113 6.82 -7.02 2.24
CA PHE A 113 5.98 -8.20 2.25
C PHE A 113 6.70 -9.32 2.99
N SER A 114 6.01 -9.97 3.92
CA SER A 114 6.54 -11.12 4.65
C SER A 114 6.10 -12.43 4.00
N ASP A 115 6.89 -13.49 4.16
CA ASP A 115 6.62 -14.84 3.64
C ASP A 115 5.27 -15.45 4.11
N ASP A 116 4.80 -15.00 5.28
CA ASP A 116 3.52 -15.34 5.90
C ASP A 116 2.36 -14.39 5.50
N LEU A 117 2.61 -13.43 4.60
CA LEU A 117 1.70 -12.36 4.18
C LEU A 117 1.26 -11.43 5.34
N SER A 118 2.00 -11.40 6.45
CA SER A 118 1.80 -10.45 7.54
C SER A 118 2.50 -9.13 7.24
N PHE A 119 1.77 -8.02 7.42
CA PHE A 119 2.36 -6.68 7.36
C PHE A 119 2.96 -6.21 8.69
N THR A 120 3.11 -7.10 9.68
CA THR A 120 3.68 -6.75 11.00
C THR A 120 5.07 -6.13 10.88
N HIS A 121 5.94 -6.72 10.04
CA HIS A 121 7.29 -6.22 9.79
C HIS A 121 7.26 -4.80 9.20
N HIS A 122 6.46 -4.59 8.14
CA HIS A 122 6.27 -3.28 7.52
C HIS A 122 5.74 -2.24 8.51
N VAL A 123 4.70 -2.57 9.27
CA VAL A 123 4.10 -1.70 10.29
C VAL A 123 5.16 -1.28 11.30
N ASN A 124 5.98 -2.20 11.81
CA ASN A 124 7.05 -1.85 12.76
C ASN A 124 8.10 -0.89 12.16
N ILE A 125 8.44 -1.03 10.87
CA ILE A 125 9.35 -0.11 10.18
C ILE A 125 8.75 1.29 10.10
N ILE A 126 7.51 1.43 9.62
CA ILE A 126 6.89 2.76 9.46
C ILE A 126 6.67 3.44 10.82
N LEU A 127 6.37 2.68 11.87
CA LEU A 127 6.25 3.20 13.24
C LEU A 127 7.58 3.78 13.74
N ARG A 128 8.68 3.04 13.61
CA ARG A 128 10.01 3.50 14.02
C ARG A 128 10.43 4.76 13.26
N ARG A 129 10.26 4.77 11.93
CA ARG A 129 10.57 5.92 11.07
C ARG A 129 9.74 7.15 11.44
N SER A 130 8.44 6.95 11.69
CA SER A 130 7.54 8.04 12.06
C SER A 130 7.84 8.59 13.44
N GLN A 131 8.08 7.74 14.43
CA GLN A 131 8.48 8.15 15.78
C GLN A 131 9.79 8.95 15.77
N PHE A 132 10.77 8.52 14.98
CA PHE A 132 12.02 9.25 14.78
C PHE A 132 11.75 10.65 14.21
N ARG A 133 10.91 10.77 13.17
CA ARG A 133 10.54 12.08 12.61
C ARG A 133 9.78 12.96 13.59
N VAL A 134 8.87 12.40 14.40
CA VAL A 134 8.22 13.13 15.50
C VAL A 134 9.27 13.70 16.45
N ASN A 135 10.22 12.88 16.89
CA ASN A 135 11.28 13.33 17.81
C ASN A 135 12.14 14.44 17.20
N MET A 136 12.57 14.30 15.95
CA MET A 136 13.32 15.34 15.25
C MET A 136 12.52 16.65 15.15
N LEU A 137 11.24 16.56 14.80
CA LEU A 137 10.38 17.73 14.63
C LEU A 137 10.30 18.54 15.93
N PHE A 138 10.09 17.91 17.08
CA PHE A 138 10.09 18.59 18.39
C PHE A 138 11.46 19.11 18.83
N ASN A 139 12.55 18.54 18.32
CA ASN A 139 13.90 19.03 18.60
C ASN A 139 14.29 20.24 17.75
N ILE A 140 13.78 20.33 16.51
CA ILE A 140 14.10 21.40 15.57
C ILE A 140 13.15 22.58 15.77
N LEU A 141 11.85 22.32 15.88
CA LEU A 141 10.80 23.36 15.93
C LEU A 141 10.55 23.89 17.35
N LYS A 142 11.58 23.99 18.19
CA LYS A 142 11.43 24.35 19.61
C LYS A 142 10.66 25.64 19.85
N ASN A 143 10.81 26.63 18.98
CA ASN A 143 10.18 27.95 19.12
C ASN A 143 9.06 28.20 18.09
N SER A 144 8.60 27.17 17.38
CA SER A 144 7.57 27.31 16.35
C SER A 144 6.15 27.26 16.93
N THR A 145 5.18 27.78 16.18
CA THR A 145 3.76 27.79 16.55
C THR A 145 3.12 26.40 16.40
N MET A 146 2.00 26.17 17.10
CA MET A 146 1.22 24.93 17.00
C MET A 146 0.82 24.60 15.56
N GLU A 147 0.44 25.62 14.79
CA GLU A 147 0.08 25.46 13.38
C GLU A 147 1.25 24.91 12.55
N VAL A 148 2.47 25.41 12.76
CA VAL A 148 3.67 24.91 12.06
C VAL A 148 3.93 23.45 12.42
N PHE A 149 3.79 23.07 13.69
CA PHE A 149 3.89 21.65 14.09
C PHE A 149 2.89 20.77 13.34
N ILE A 150 1.61 21.16 13.31
CA ILE A 150 0.54 20.41 12.65
C ILE A 150 0.82 20.29 11.14
N ARG A 151 1.20 21.38 10.48
CA ARG A 151 1.58 21.39 9.06
C ARG A 151 2.76 20.47 8.79
N CYS A 152 3.82 20.53 9.60
CA CYS A 152 4.98 19.66 9.47
C CYS A 152 4.63 18.18 9.72
N TYR A 153 3.70 17.88 10.62
CA TYR A 153 3.21 16.50 10.79
C TYR A 153 2.48 16.00 9.55
N ILE A 154 1.58 16.81 8.98
CA ILE A 154 0.86 16.48 7.75
C ILE A 154 1.83 16.24 6.58
N ILE A 155 2.88 17.04 6.46
CA ILE A 155 3.83 17.00 5.32
C ILE A 155 4.88 15.90 5.50
N TYR A 156 5.46 15.74 6.70
CA TYR A 156 6.65 14.90 6.88
C TYR A 156 6.38 13.58 7.61
N ILE A 157 5.33 13.47 8.42
CA ILE A 157 5.11 12.27 9.24
C ILE A 157 3.96 11.44 8.69
N ARG A 158 2.81 12.07 8.47
CA ARG A 158 1.61 11.40 7.97
C ARG A 158 1.83 10.60 6.67
N PRO A 159 2.61 11.06 5.67
CA PRO A 159 2.82 10.27 4.46
C PRO A 159 3.56 8.94 4.73
N ILE A 160 4.40 8.85 5.76
CA ILE A 160 5.04 7.57 6.13
C ILE A 160 3.99 6.56 6.62
N LEU A 161 2.96 7.05 7.34
CA LEU A 161 1.91 6.22 7.94
C LEU A 161 0.82 5.83 6.93
N GLU A 162 0.68 6.60 5.84
CA GLU A 162 -0.41 6.45 4.86
C GLU A 162 0.05 5.87 3.51
N TYR A 163 1.32 5.99 3.16
CA TYR A 163 1.84 5.50 1.88
C TYR A 163 1.64 3.99 1.75
N GLY A 164 0.86 3.56 0.75
CA GLY A 164 0.57 2.15 0.51
C GLY A 164 -0.45 1.53 1.46
N CYS A 165 -1.20 2.32 2.24
CA CYS A 165 -2.17 1.78 3.20
C CYS A 165 -3.27 0.93 2.53
N THR A 166 -3.60 1.17 1.26
CA THR A 166 -4.52 0.31 0.50
C THR A 166 -4.04 -1.14 0.38
N ILE A 167 -2.74 -1.36 0.52
CA ILE A 167 -2.13 -2.70 0.53
C ILE A 167 -2.08 -3.22 1.98
N PHE A 168 -1.43 -2.49 2.89
CA PHE A 168 -1.06 -3.05 4.19
C PHE A 168 -2.05 -2.81 5.34
N SER A 169 -3.13 -2.02 5.16
CA SER A 169 -3.96 -1.57 6.30
C SER A 169 -4.35 -2.72 7.21
N PRO A 170 -4.05 -2.61 8.52
CA PRO A 170 -4.21 -3.72 9.44
C PRO A 170 -5.68 -3.96 9.79
N TYR A 171 -6.04 -5.23 9.96
CA TYR A 171 -7.35 -5.63 10.48
C TYR A 171 -7.32 -5.90 12.00
N LEU A 172 -6.14 -6.16 12.57
CA LEU A 172 -5.98 -6.43 14.00
C LEU A 172 -6.01 -5.12 14.79
N LYS A 173 -6.89 -5.07 15.82
CA LYS A 173 -7.04 -3.92 16.73
C LYS A 173 -5.70 -3.44 17.31
N LEU A 174 -4.79 -4.37 17.62
CA LEU A 174 -3.45 -4.07 18.13
C LEU A 174 -2.65 -3.20 17.15
N HIS A 175 -2.60 -3.56 15.87
CA HIS A 175 -1.84 -2.82 14.87
C HIS A 175 -2.51 -1.49 14.53
N ILE A 176 -3.84 -1.45 14.49
CA ILE A 176 -4.59 -0.19 14.33
C ILE A 176 -4.21 0.81 15.43
N ARG A 177 -4.25 0.37 16.69
CA ARG A 177 -3.86 1.20 17.85
C ARG A 177 -2.39 1.61 17.83
N LYS A 178 -1.48 0.75 17.36
CA LYS A 178 -0.05 1.07 17.22
C LYS A 178 0.20 2.15 16.17
N ILE A 179 -0.48 2.08 15.02
CA ILE A 179 -0.36 3.15 14.00
C ILE A 179 -0.94 4.45 14.55
N GLU A 180 -2.10 4.39 15.20
CA GLU A 180 -2.73 5.57 15.80
C GLU A 180 -1.89 6.19 16.92
N SER A 181 -1.12 5.39 17.66
CA SER A 181 -0.34 5.89 18.81
C SER A 181 0.73 6.90 18.43
N ILE A 182 1.21 6.90 17.17
CA ILE A 182 2.10 7.94 16.66
C ILE A 182 1.39 9.30 16.62
N GLN A 183 0.15 9.34 16.09
CA GLN A 183 -0.65 10.55 16.06
C GLN A 183 -1.06 10.98 17.47
N LYS A 184 -1.50 10.04 18.32
CA LYS A 184 -1.83 10.31 19.73
C LYS A 184 -0.65 10.90 20.49
N SER A 185 0.55 10.31 20.35
CA SER A 185 1.77 10.84 20.97
C SER A 185 2.10 12.25 20.47
N PHE A 186 2.01 12.47 19.16
CA PHE A 186 2.27 13.78 18.56
C PHE A 186 1.32 14.86 19.09
N VAL A 187 0.01 14.62 19.05
CA VAL A 187 -1.01 15.57 19.51
C VAL A 187 -0.88 15.83 21.01
N HIS A 188 -0.68 14.78 21.82
CA HIS A 188 -0.46 14.94 23.26
C HIS A 188 0.76 15.84 23.57
N ARG A 189 1.86 15.65 22.83
CA ARG A 189 3.06 16.49 22.99
C ARG A 189 2.84 17.94 22.55
N ILE A 190 2.03 18.18 21.52
CA ILE A 190 1.61 19.54 21.13
C ILE A 190 0.86 20.18 22.30
N PHE A 191 -0.17 19.52 22.82
CA PHE A 191 -1.02 20.07 23.87
C PHE A 191 -0.19 20.44 25.11
N LYS A 192 0.68 19.52 25.55
CA LYS A 192 1.62 19.79 26.63
C LYS A 192 2.55 20.97 26.34
N LYS A 193 3.07 21.08 25.12
CA LYS A 193 4.01 22.14 24.73
C LYS A 193 3.36 23.53 24.74
N PHE A 194 2.09 23.63 24.36
CA PHE A 194 1.36 24.90 24.25
C PHE A 194 0.43 25.17 25.43
N GLY A 195 0.49 24.36 26.51
CA GLY A 195 -0.30 24.56 27.71
C GLY A 195 -1.81 24.36 27.52
N ILE A 196 -2.21 23.56 26.53
CA ILE A 196 -3.62 23.28 26.22
C ILE A 196 -4.06 22.05 27.01
N GLU A 197 -5.23 22.12 27.62
CA GLU A 197 -5.83 20.99 28.35
C GLU A 197 -6.10 19.81 27.40
N TYR A 198 -5.59 18.63 27.75
CA TYR A 198 -5.79 17.40 26.98
C TYR A 198 -6.96 16.60 27.61
N THR A 199 -8.17 16.81 27.10
CA THR A 199 -9.38 16.15 27.62
C THR A 199 -9.53 14.71 27.11
N SER A 200 -9.43 14.51 25.79
CA SER A 200 -9.50 13.21 25.13
C SER A 200 -8.75 13.25 23.80
N TYR A 201 -8.43 12.07 23.25
CA TYR A 201 -7.74 12.00 21.95
C TYR A 201 -8.57 12.61 20.83
N PHE A 202 -9.86 12.29 20.74
CA PHE A 202 -10.72 12.79 19.67
C PHE A 202 -10.99 14.29 19.79
N ASN A 203 -11.19 14.83 20.99
CA ASN A 203 -11.27 16.28 21.18
C ASN A 203 -9.97 16.97 20.74
N ALA A 204 -8.81 16.39 21.06
CA ALA A 204 -7.53 16.94 20.65
C ALA A 204 -7.30 16.89 19.14
N LEU A 205 -7.84 15.87 18.45
CA LEU A 205 -7.89 15.79 17.00
C LEU A 205 -8.74 16.91 16.39
N ASP A 206 -9.93 17.17 16.95
CA ASP A 206 -10.82 18.23 16.48
C ASP A 206 -10.15 19.61 16.58
N ILE A 207 -9.53 19.91 17.73
CA ILE A 207 -8.77 21.16 17.95
C ILE A 207 -7.60 21.29 16.95
N CYS A 208 -6.93 20.19 16.62
CA CYS A 208 -5.83 20.19 15.64
C CYS A 208 -6.31 20.17 14.17
N GLY A 209 -7.61 20.01 13.91
CA GLY A 209 -8.14 19.81 12.55
C GLY A 209 -7.61 18.54 11.87
N LEU A 210 -7.48 17.44 12.62
CA LEU A 210 -6.97 16.16 12.10
C LEU A 210 -8.03 15.07 12.19
N ASP A 211 -8.13 14.23 11.16
CA ASP A 211 -8.88 12.98 11.26
C ASP A 211 -8.04 11.88 11.94
N SER A 212 -8.70 10.87 12.51
CA SER A 212 -8.00 9.65 12.94
C SER A 212 -7.32 8.97 11.76
N LEU A 213 -6.15 8.35 11.98
CA LEU A 213 -5.45 7.67 10.89
C LEU A 213 -6.26 6.45 10.40
N GLU A 214 -7.06 5.82 11.28
CA GLU A 214 -7.99 4.76 10.88
C GLU A 214 -9.05 5.22 9.88
N LEU A 215 -9.73 6.33 10.17
CA LEU A 215 -10.71 6.91 9.24
C LEU A 215 -10.07 7.24 7.90
N ARG A 216 -8.86 7.81 7.92
CA ARG A 216 -8.14 8.17 6.69
C ARG A 216 -7.80 6.95 5.85
N ARG A 217 -7.32 5.85 6.46
CA ARG A 217 -7.07 4.58 5.76
C ARG A 217 -8.35 4.03 5.11
N LEU A 218 -9.47 4.04 5.83
CA LEU A 218 -10.77 3.63 5.28
C LEU A 218 -11.19 4.50 4.08
N VAL A 219 -11.01 5.82 4.16
CA VAL A 219 -11.30 6.71 3.04
C VAL A 219 -10.37 6.44 1.85
N PHE A 220 -9.08 6.17 2.07
CA PHE A 220 -8.16 5.78 0.98
C PHE A 220 -8.61 4.50 0.30
N ASP A 221 -9.01 3.51 1.08
CA ASP A 221 -9.54 2.24 0.60
C ASP A 221 -10.78 2.44 -0.29
N LEU A 222 -11.78 3.18 0.18
CA LEU A 222 -13.01 3.45 -0.57
C LEU A 222 -12.72 4.26 -1.85
N VAL A 223 -11.86 5.28 -1.77
CA VAL A 223 -11.48 6.08 -2.93
C VAL A 223 -10.70 5.24 -3.94
N PHE A 224 -9.84 4.33 -3.50
CA PHE A 224 -9.14 3.41 -4.39
C PHE A 224 -10.12 2.53 -5.16
N ILE A 225 -11.12 1.94 -4.48
CA ILE A 225 -12.17 1.14 -5.12
C ILE A 225 -12.95 1.97 -6.15
N TYR A 226 -13.31 3.21 -5.80
CA TYR A 226 -13.98 4.13 -6.73
C TYR A 226 -13.11 4.43 -7.97
N LYS A 227 -11.80 4.65 -7.77
CA LYS A 227 -10.82 4.89 -8.83
C LYS A 227 -10.65 3.68 -9.74
N SER A 228 -10.58 2.48 -9.18
CA SER A 228 -10.38 1.25 -9.93
C SER A 228 -11.61 0.85 -10.74
N ILE A 229 -12.81 1.00 -10.16
CA ILE A 229 -14.01 0.38 -10.72
C ILE A 229 -14.93 1.38 -11.43
N ILE A 230 -15.15 2.57 -10.84
CA ILE A 230 -16.14 3.53 -11.34
C ILE A 230 -15.50 4.56 -12.28
N SER A 231 -14.48 5.27 -11.80
CA SER A 231 -13.83 6.34 -12.58
C SER A 231 -12.73 5.84 -13.52
N ARG A 232 -12.26 4.59 -13.32
CA ARG A 232 -11.21 3.96 -14.13
C ARG A 232 -9.92 4.78 -14.22
N GLU A 233 -9.66 5.60 -13.20
CA GLU A 233 -8.40 6.35 -13.04
C GLU A 233 -7.23 5.40 -12.72
N ILE A 234 -7.53 4.22 -12.15
CA ILE A 234 -6.56 3.19 -11.81
C ILE A 234 -6.90 1.92 -12.57
N TYR A 235 -5.95 1.42 -13.36
CA TYR A 235 -6.07 0.12 -14.00
C TYR A 235 -5.77 -0.99 -12.98
N CYS A 236 -6.64 -2.00 -12.92
CA CYS A 236 -6.41 -3.22 -12.15
C CYS A 236 -6.62 -4.41 -13.08
N ALA A 237 -5.54 -5.09 -13.44
CA ALA A 237 -5.58 -6.24 -14.37
C ALA A 237 -6.47 -7.37 -13.84
N ASN A 238 -6.43 -7.62 -12.53
CA ASN A 238 -7.21 -8.67 -11.90
C ASN A 238 -8.63 -8.17 -11.62
N ALA A 239 -9.64 -8.95 -12.01
CA ALA A 239 -11.02 -8.72 -11.63
C ALA A 239 -11.21 -8.98 -10.12
N LEU A 240 -10.85 -8.01 -9.30
CA LEU A 240 -10.94 -8.09 -7.83
C LEU A 240 -12.39 -8.13 -7.33
N PHE A 241 -13.30 -7.49 -8.08
CA PHE A 241 -14.71 -7.35 -7.74
C PHE A 241 -15.61 -7.66 -8.93
N THR A 242 -16.81 -8.12 -8.65
CA THR A 242 -17.90 -8.29 -9.61
C THR A 242 -19.05 -7.35 -9.24
N PHE A 243 -19.56 -6.61 -10.23
CA PHE A 243 -20.77 -5.80 -10.07
C PHE A 243 -22.01 -6.70 -9.97
N ILE A 244 -22.88 -6.39 -8.99
CA ILE A 244 -24.18 -7.03 -8.88
C ILE A 244 -25.24 -5.94 -9.05
N PRO A 245 -25.67 -5.66 -10.30
CA PRO A 245 -26.65 -4.62 -10.56
C PRO A 245 -27.96 -4.92 -9.84
N SER A 246 -28.58 -3.85 -9.35
CA SER A 246 -29.72 -3.82 -8.43
C SER A 246 -31.05 -4.16 -9.10
N VAL A 247 -31.12 -5.20 -9.94
CA VAL A 247 -32.32 -5.44 -10.75
C VAL A 247 -33.51 -5.93 -9.89
N LYS A 248 -33.29 -6.38 -8.65
CA LYS A 248 -34.35 -6.97 -7.80
C LYS A 248 -34.32 -6.58 -6.30
N SER A 249 -33.44 -5.66 -5.87
CA SER A 249 -33.26 -5.37 -4.44
C SER A 249 -33.37 -3.88 -4.14
N LEU A 250 -34.36 -3.49 -3.32
CA LEU A 250 -34.55 -2.12 -2.85
C LEU A 250 -33.45 -1.64 -1.89
N ARG A 251 -32.58 -2.53 -1.41
CA ARG A 251 -31.54 -2.23 -0.41
C ARG A 251 -30.14 -2.07 -1.00
N ARG A 252 -29.98 -2.22 -2.32
CA ARG A 252 -28.67 -2.16 -2.98
C ARG A 252 -28.56 -0.88 -3.81
N HIS A 253 -27.43 -0.19 -3.69
CA HIS A 253 -27.11 0.91 -4.59
C HIS A 253 -26.61 0.37 -5.95
N PRO A 254 -26.60 1.19 -7.02
CA PRO A 254 -26.22 0.74 -8.37
C PRO A 254 -24.79 0.19 -8.48
N PHE A 255 -23.90 0.57 -7.57
CA PHE A 255 -22.48 0.17 -7.56
C PHE A 255 -22.19 -0.96 -6.56
N TYR A 256 -23.17 -1.79 -6.24
CA TYR A 256 -23.01 -2.88 -5.29
C TYR A 256 -21.97 -3.90 -5.78
N LEU A 257 -21.04 -4.28 -4.92
CA LEU A 257 -19.91 -5.15 -5.25
C LEU A 257 -19.99 -6.50 -4.54
N ARG A 258 -19.42 -7.51 -5.19
CA ARG A 258 -19.02 -8.78 -4.59
C ARG A 258 -17.53 -8.99 -4.78
N CYS A 259 -16.85 -9.39 -3.72
CA CYS A 259 -15.45 -9.80 -3.79
C CYS A 259 -15.31 -11.14 -4.54
N ASN A 260 -14.36 -11.22 -5.47
CA ASN A 260 -14.05 -12.46 -6.19
C ASN A 260 -13.06 -13.35 -5.43
N ILE A 261 -12.38 -12.80 -4.42
CA ILE A 261 -11.43 -13.52 -3.57
C ILE A 261 -12.16 -14.06 -2.34
N LYS A 262 -12.04 -15.35 -2.06
CA LYS A 262 -12.62 -15.94 -0.85
C LYS A 262 -11.91 -15.40 0.39
N ASN A 263 -12.68 -14.94 1.38
CA ASN A 263 -12.17 -14.67 2.73
C ASN A 263 -12.08 -15.99 3.51
N SER A 264 -11.04 -16.79 3.23
CA SER A 264 -10.87 -18.15 3.76
C SER A 264 -10.09 -18.20 5.08
N ASN A 265 -9.28 -17.19 5.36
CA ASN A 265 -8.43 -17.15 6.54
C ASN A 265 -8.19 -15.72 7.05
N LYS A 266 -7.55 -15.61 8.22
CA LYS A 266 -7.23 -14.35 8.88
C LYS A 266 -6.42 -13.40 7.97
N SER A 267 -5.45 -13.90 7.22
CA SER A 267 -4.64 -13.10 6.30
C SER A 267 -5.48 -12.55 5.15
N SER A 268 -6.40 -13.34 4.59
CA SER A 268 -7.28 -12.88 3.51
C SER A 268 -8.30 -11.82 3.95
N SER A 269 -8.65 -11.78 5.24
CA SER A 269 -9.51 -10.73 5.80
C SER A 269 -8.87 -9.34 5.72
N GLN A 270 -7.53 -9.26 5.67
CA GLN A 270 -6.81 -8.00 5.56
C GLN A 270 -6.81 -7.44 4.14
N PHE A 271 -7.16 -8.24 3.12
CA PHE A 271 -7.13 -7.77 1.74
C PHE A 271 -8.16 -6.68 1.53
N LEU A 272 -7.80 -5.66 0.74
CA LEU A 272 -8.67 -4.54 0.39
C LEU A 272 -10.07 -5.01 -0.02
N THR A 273 -10.13 -6.07 -0.84
CA THR A 273 -11.37 -6.61 -1.39
C THR A 273 -12.31 -7.20 -0.35
N ASN A 274 -11.78 -7.64 0.80
CA ASN A 274 -12.54 -8.24 1.88
C ASN A 274 -12.85 -7.22 2.99
N ARG A 275 -11.86 -6.42 3.43
CA ARG A 275 -12.03 -5.52 4.59
C ARG A 275 -12.97 -4.35 4.34
N THR A 276 -13.11 -3.92 3.08
CA THR A 276 -13.88 -2.72 2.71
C THR A 276 -15.31 -3.01 2.28
N LEU A 277 -15.59 -4.25 1.88
CA LEU A 277 -16.79 -4.62 1.13
C LEU A 277 -18.08 -4.26 1.89
N ASN A 278 -18.09 -4.52 3.20
CA ASN A 278 -19.23 -4.21 4.07
C ASN A 278 -19.48 -2.70 4.17
N CYS A 279 -18.42 -1.89 4.19
CA CYS A 279 -18.53 -0.44 4.22
C CYS A 279 -19.02 0.08 2.86
N TRP A 280 -18.35 -0.31 1.77
CA TRP A 280 -18.69 0.09 0.41
C TRP A 280 -20.18 -0.17 0.08
N ASN A 281 -20.64 -1.41 0.31
CA ASN A 281 -22.00 -1.83 -0.03
C ASN A 281 -23.09 -1.18 0.83
N SER A 282 -22.70 -0.53 1.94
CA SER A 282 -23.62 0.20 2.82
C SER A 282 -23.69 1.70 2.51
N LEU A 283 -22.85 2.20 1.61
CA LEU A 283 -22.79 3.63 1.30
C LEU A 283 -24.13 4.08 0.69
N PRO A 284 -24.67 5.23 1.14
CA PRO A 284 -25.87 5.78 0.52
C PRO A 284 -25.58 6.19 -0.93
N VAL A 285 -26.60 6.17 -1.79
CA VAL A 285 -26.48 6.55 -3.20
C VAL A 285 -25.92 7.97 -3.37
N SER A 286 -26.25 8.88 -2.44
CA SER A 286 -25.72 10.24 -2.38
C SER A 286 -24.20 10.33 -2.22
N SER A 287 -23.55 9.27 -1.74
CA SER A 287 -22.08 9.18 -1.69
C SER A 287 -21.47 9.23 -3.08
N PHE A 288 -22.17 8.71 -4.09
CA PHE A 288 -21.67 8.59 -5.45
C PHE A 288 -22.02 9.85 -6.25
N PRO A 289 -21.02 10.56 -6.81
CA PRO A 289 -21.30 11.76 -7.58
C PRO A 289 -21.99 11.43 -8.91
N VAL A 290 -22.86 12.34 -9.36
CA VAL A 290 -23.59 12.19 -10.64
C VAL A 290 -22.63 12.09 -11.82
N LYS A 291 -21.59 12.93 -11.84
CA LYS A 291 -20.47 12.84 -12.78
C LYS A 291 -19.30 12.12 -12.11
N SER A 292 -18.71 11.16 -12.82
CA SER A 292 -17.59 10.38 -12.31
C SER A 292 -16.43 11.29 -11.91
N SER A 293 -16.07 11.27 -10.62
CA SER A 293 -15.03 12.13 -10.05
C SER A 293 -14.59 11.59 -8.71
N SER A 294 -13.37 11.08 -8.62
CA SER A 294 -12.82 10.56 -7.36
C SER A 294 -12.70 11.64 -6.28
N ARG A 295 -12.45 12.89 -6.69
CA ARG A 295 -12.43 14.07 -5.79
C ARG A 295 -13.81 14.37 -5.20
N SER A 296 -14.85 14.33 -6.04
CA SER A 296 -16.23 14.55 -5.58
C SER A 296 -16.69 13.42 -4.68
N PHE A 297 -16.41 12.16 -5.06
CA PHE A 297 -16.68 11.00 -4.21
C PHE A 297 -16.02 11.12 -2.84
N LYS A 298 -14.72 11.44 -2.79
CA LYS A 298 -13.99 11.67 -1.53
C LYS A 298 -14.62 12.78 -0.68
N THR A 299 -15.13 13.84 -1.32
CA THR A 299 -15.79 14.95 -0.62
C THR A 299 -17.13 14.50 -0.04
N ASN A 300 -17.94 13.76 -0.82
CA ASN A 300 -19.21 13.22 -0.38
C ASN A 300 -19.06 12.27 0.82
N LEU A 301 -17.99 11.47 0.87
CA LEU A 301 -17.69 10.59 2.01
C LEU A 301 -17.55 11.33 3.34
N LYS A 302 -17.23 12.64 3.35
CA LYS A 302 -17.18 13.44 4.59
C LYS A 302 -18.56 13.64 5.23
N HIS A 303 -19.63 13.49 4.45
CA HIS A 303 -21.01 13.62 4.90
C HIS A 303 -21.65 12.27 5.28
N VAL A 304 -20.87 11.18 5.22
CA VAL A 304 -21.31 9.84 5.57
C VAL A 304 -20.77 9.47 6.94
N ASP A 305 -21.63 9.01 7.84
CA ASP A 305 -21.17 8.45 9.11
C ASP A 305 -20.51 7.07 8.88
N LEU A 306 -19.19 7.04 9.02
CA LEU A 306 -18.36 5.85 8.89
C LEU A 306 -17.96 5.25 10.24
N SER A 307 -18.41 5.81 11.36
CA SER A 307 -17.96 5.44 12.72
C SER A 307 -18.14 3.94 13.03
N LYS A 308 -19.24 3.33 12.56
CA LYS A 308 -19.53 1.89 12.72
C LYS A 308 -18.51 0.96 12.05
N TYR A 309 -17.67 1.48 11.14
CA TYR A 309 -16.61 0.72 10.46
C TYR A 309 -15.24 0.93 11.06
N LEU A 310 -15.13 1.78 12.09
CA LEU A 310 -13.88 2.08 12.78
C LEU A 310 -13.78 1.25 14.06
N THR A 311 -12.56 0.81 14.35
CA THR A 311 -12.23 0.17 15.62
C THR A 311 -12.13 1.19 16.74
N LEU A 312 -11.58 2.37 16.44
CA LEU A 312 -11.34 3.44 17.39
C LEU A 312 -12.57 4.34 17.48
N SER A 313 -13.02 4.62 18.70
CA SER A 313 -14.11 5.55 18.99
C SER A 313 -13.83 6.33 20.27
N PRO A 314 -14.52 7.47 20.50
CA PRO A 314 -14.40 8.24 21.73
C PRO A 314 -14.68 7.43 23.01
N LEU A 315 -15.43 6.33 22.89
CA LEU A 315 -15.78 5.46 24.02
C LEU A 315 -14.69 4.44 24.37
N ASN A 316 -13.74 4.17 23.46
CA ASN A 316 -12.85 3.00 23.57
C ASN A 316 -11.34 3.27 23.34
N TYR A 317 -10.93 4.53 23.19
CA TYR A 317 -9.55 4.92 22.88
C TYR A 317 -9.10 6.28 23.46
#